data_AF-X6CHW6-F1
#
_entry.id   AF-X6CHW6-F1
#
_cell.length_a   1.000
_cell.length_b   1.000
_cell.length_c   1.000
_cell.angle_alpha   90.00
_cell.angle_beta   90.00
_cell.angle_gamma   90.00
#
_symmetry.space_group_name_H-M   'P 1'
#
loop_
_entity.id
_entity.type
_entity.pdbx_description
1 polymer ?
#
loop_
_entity_poly.entity_id
_entity_poly.type
_entity_poly.pdbx_seq_one_letter_code
_entity_poly.pdbx_strand_id
1 'polypeptide(L)'
;MSVRIVLMAVATLLATTALADARPDSRRMSCDEIRAMIQSHRAVVLTTGPNTYDRYVRHFGKECDWPEVPMSAYIPSRDGHCPVYRCEDPPDDIPN
;
A
#
# COMPACT_ATOMS: atom_id res chain seq x y z
N MET A 1 11.35 -48.98 -10.75
CA MET A 1 11.43 -47.55 -10.39
C MET A 1 10.17 -46.88 -10.90
N SER A 2 9.17 -46.71 -10.03
CA SER A 2 7.79 -46.45 -10.44
C SER A 2 7.62 -45.02 -10.94
N VAL A 3 7.05 -44.84 -12.14
CA VAL A 3 6.69 -43.52 -12.74
C VAL A 3 6.00 -42.58 -11.74
N ARG A 4 5.25 -43.16 -10.79
CA ARG A 4 4.60 -42.45 -9.67
C ARG A 4 5.55 -41.63 -8.77
N ILE A 5 6.79 -42.07 -8.60
CA ILE A 5 7.81 -41.38 -7.79
C ILE A 5 8.35 -40.17 -8.57
N VAL A 6 8.47 -40.29 -9.89
CA VAL A 6 8.93 -39.20 -10.77
C VAL A 6 7.88 -38.08 -10.82
N LEU A 7 6.58 -38.41 -10.86
CA LEU A 7 5.52 -37.40 -10.87
C LEU A 7 5.42 -36.59 -9.56
N MET A 8 5.70 -37.19 -8.40
CA MET A 8 5.69 -36.48 -7.12
C MET A 8 6.85 -35.49 -6.98
N ALA A 9 7.99 -35.75 -7.62
CA ALA A 9 9.18 -34.91 -7.53
C ALA A 9 9.08 -33.59 -8.34
N VAL A 10 8.19 -33.52 -9.33
CA VAL A 10 8.01 -32.31 -10.17
C VAL A 10 7.09 -31.28 -9.50
N ALA A 11 6.25 -31.70 -8.54
CA ALA A 11 5.25 -30.83 -7.92
C ALA A 11 5.81 -29.80 -6.91
N THR A 12 7.07 -29.93 -6.47
CA THR A 12 7.66 -29.08 -5.41
C THR A 12 8.35 -27.80 -5.90
N LEU A 13 8.29 -27.47 -7.20
CA LEU A 13 9.03 -26.34 -7.78
C LEU A 13 8.31 -24.99 -7.78
N LEU A 14 7.08 -24.88 -7.27
CA LEU A 14 6.45 -23.58 -7.02
C LEU A 14 6.81 -23.03 -5.64
N ALA A 15 8.11 -22.94 -5.35
CA ALA A 15 8.59 -22.11 -4.26
C ALA A 15 8.54 -20.65 -4.74
N THR A 16 7.39 -19.99 -4.60
CA THR A 16 7.32 -18.54 -4.74
C THR A 16 8.17 -17.92 -3.64
N THR A 17 9.37 -17.46 -3.97
CA THR A 17 10.16 -16.62 -3.07
C THR A 17 9.36 -15.35 -2.86
N ALA A 18 8.75 -15.19 -1.68
CA ALA A 18 8.25 -13.91 -1.24
C ALA A 18 9.46 -12.98 -1.07
N LEU A 19 9.85 -12.32 -2.15
CA LEU A 19 10.71 -11.15 -2.05
C LEU A 19 9.94 -10.18 -1.15
N ALA A 20 10.57 -9.73 -0.07
CA ALA A 20 10.02 -8.65 0.72
C ALA A 20 9.86 -7.45 -0.22
N ASP A 21 8.63 -7.21 -0.68
CA ASP A 21 8.37 -6.22 -1.71
C ASP A 21 8.76 -4.86 -1.14
N ALA A 22 9.68 -4.18 -1.82
CA ALA A 22 10.16 -2.89 -1.34
C ALA A 22 9.01 -1.90 -1.42
N ARG A 23 8.77 -1.15 -0.34
CA ARG A 23 7.73 -0.10 -0.26
C ARG A 23 7.80 0.80 -1.49
N PRO A 24 6.79 0.79 -2.38
CA PRO A 24 6.82 1.57 -3.61
C PRO A 24 7.08 3.05 -3.31
N ASP A 25 7.95 3.68 -4.11
CA ASP A 25 8.32 5.09 -3.95
C ASP A 25 7.42 5.96 -4.80
N SER A 26 6.62 6.82 -4.16
CA SER A 26 5.64 7.68 -4.84
C SER A 26 6.33 8.63 -5.82
N ARG A 27 7.57 9.02 -5.57
CA ARG A 27 8.37 9.93 -6.43
C ARG A 27 8.70 9.30 -7.78
N ARG A 28 8.52 7.98 -7.94
CA ARG A 28 8.71 7.25 -9.19
C ARG A 28 7.41 6.97 -9.95
N MET A 29 6.26 7.32 -9.37
CA MET A 29 4.92 7.04 -9.91
C MET A 29 4.20 8.34 -10.30
N SER A 30 3.33 8.29 -11.31
CA SER A 30 2.37 9.36 -11.58
C SER A 30 1.32 9.44 -10.48
N CYS A 31 0.64 10.59 -10.37
CA CYS A 31 -0.47 10.70 -9.41
C CYS A 31 -1.61 9.72 -9.74
N ASP A 32 -1.86 9.45 -11.03
CA ASP A 32 -2.88 8.47 -11.43
C ASP A 32 -2.48 7.04 -11.05
N GLU A 33 -1.21 6.66 -11.18
CA GLU A 33 -0.69 5.36 -10.72
C GLU A 33 -0.85 5.22 -9.20
N ILE A 34 -0.52 6.26 -8.44
CA ILE A 34 -0.68 6.30 -6.98
C ILE A 34 -2.15 6.10 -6.61
N ARG A 35 -3.05 6.89 -7.21
CA ARG A 35 -4.48 6.81 -6.92
C ARG A 35 -5.06 5.46 -7.33
N ALA A 36 -4.69 4.94 -8.50
CA ALA A 36 -5.14 3.62 -8.94
C ALA A 36 -4.70 2.51 -7.96
N MET A 37 -3.46 2.58 -7.47
CA MET A 37 -2.95 1.65 -6.47
C MET A 37 -3.74 1.76 -5.15
N ILE A 38 -3.94 2.97 -4.62
CA ILE A 38 -4.77 3.21 -3.42
C ILE A 38 -6.18 2.66 -3.61
N GLN A 39 -6.82 2.89 -4.76
CA GLN A 39 -8.18 2.41 -5.03
C GLN A 39 -8.25 0.88 -5.11
N SER A 40 -7.24 0.24 -5.71
CA SER A 40 -7.19 -1.23 -5.86
C SER A 40 -6.95 -1.92 -4.51
N HIS A 41 -5.97 -1.45 -3.74
CA HIS A 41 -5.57 -2.06 -2.47
C HIS A 41 -6.35 -1.53 -1.27
N ARG A 42 -7.11 -0.43 -1.43
CA ARG A 42 -7.85 0.32 -0.41
C ARG A 42 -6.98 1.03 0.63
N ALA A 43 -5.83 0.43 0.96
CA ALA A 43 -4.78 0.98 1.81
C ALA A 43 -3.41 0.58 1.29
N VAL A 44 -2.49 1.54 1.25
CA VAL A 44 -1.10 1.31 0.83
C VAL A 44 -0.14 2.10 1.68
N VAL A 45 1.08 1.60 1.78
CA VAL A 45 2.17 2.24 2.49
C VAL A 45 3.20 2.61 1.42
N LEU A 46 3.44 3.90 1.19
CA LEU A 46 4.34 4.40 0.11
C LEU A 46 5.54 5.20 0.65
N THR A 47 6.72 4.98 0.09
CA THR A 47 7.88 5.82 0.42
C THR A 47 7.65 7.19 -0.20
N THR A 48 7.40 8.20 0.65
CA THR A 48 7.10 9.57 0.23
C THR A 48 8.15 10.59 0.71
N GLY A 49 9.04 10.18 1.61
CA GLY A 49 10.04 11.05 2.23
C GLY A 49 10.59 10.44 3.52
N PRO A 50 10.95 11.23 4.54
CA PRO A 50 11.45 10.73 5.82
C PRO A 50 10.38 10.02 6.65
N ASN A 51 9.09 10.26 6.37
CA ASN A 51 7.99 9.62 7.08
C ASN A 51 7.95 8.12 6.76
N THR A 52 8.05 7.31 7.80
CA THR A 52 8.04 5.86 7.66
C THR A 52 6.66 5.34 8.02
N TYR A 53 6.13 4.43 7.20
CA TYR A 53 4.86 3.73 7.42
C TYR A 53 3.55 4.54 7.33
N ASP A 54 3.57 5.81 6.88
CA ASP A 54 2.34 6.51 6.49
C ASP A 54 1.44 5.62 5.63
N ARG A 55 0.20 5.44 6.09
CA ARG A 55 -0.85 4.67 5.42
C ARG A 55 -1.74 5.60 4.61
N TYR A 56 -1.77 5.39 3.31
CA TYR A 56 -2.61 6.12 2.37
C TYR A 56 -3.81 5.27 1.99
N VAL A 57 -5.01 5.85 2.12
CA VAL A 57 -6.27 5.14 1.99
C VAL A 57 -7.18 5.81 0.98
N ARG A 58 -8.22 5.09 0.55
CA ARG A 58 -9.34 5.71 -0.17
C ARG A 58 -10.11 6.66 0.75
N HIS A 59 -10.75 7.67 0.18
CA HIS A 59 -11.47 8.69 0.96
C HIS A 59 -12.54 8.12 1.90
N PHE A 60 -13.26 7.09 1.44
CA PHE A 60 -14.36 6.48 2.18
C PHE A 60 -14.06 5.01 2.46
N GLY A 61 -13.98 4.64 3.74
CA GLY A 61 -13.77 3.26 4.17
C GLY A 61 -13.37 3.14 5.65
N LYS A 62 -12.82 1.98 6.02
CA LYS A 62 -12.43 1.61 7.40
C LYS A 62 -10.97 1.15 7.48
N GLU A 63 -10.12 1.68 6.60
CA GLU A 63 -8.74 1.24 6.45
C GLU A 63 -7.75 1.94 7.39
N CYS A 64 -8.19 3.02 8.05
CA CYS A 64 -7.45 3.60 9.17
C CYS A 64 -7.71 2.82 10.45
N ASP A 65 -6.67 2.67 11.27
CA ASP A 65 -6.77 1.99 12.54
C ASP A 65 -7.39 2.95 13.56
N TRP A 66 -8.42 2.53 14.28
CA TRP A 66 -9.03 3.39 15.30
C TRP A 66 -7.98 3.78 16.36
N PRO A 67 -7.82 5.07 16.72
CA PRO A 67 -8.75 6.19 16.49
C PRO A 67 -8.51 7.04 15.23
N GLU A 68 -7.56 6.69 14.36
CA GLU A 68 -7.19 7.47 13.18
C GLU A 68 -8.34 7.63 12.18
N VAL A 69 -8.34 8.76 11.49
CA VAL A 69 -9.28 9.10 10.42
C VAL A 69 -8.56 9.47 9.11
N PRO A 70 -9.19 9.27 7.94
CA PRO A 70 -8.61 9.70 6.67
C PRO A 70 -8.56 11.23 6.55
N MET A 71 -7.37 11.81 6.61
CA MET A 71 -7.12 13.25 6.46
C MET A 71 -6.52 13.55 5.09
N SER A 72 -6.92 14.68 4.48
CA SER A 72 -6.38 15.09 3.18
C SER A 72 -4.90 15.44 3.29
N ALA A 73 -4.07 14.86 2.42
CA ALA A 73 -2.64 15.11 2.37
C ALA A 73 -2.15 15.25 0.92
N TYR A 74 -0.94 15.79 0.76
CA TYR A 74 -0.27 15.90 -0.53
C TYR A 74 1.10 15.22 -0.44
N ILE A 75 1.36 14.27 -1.33
CA ILE A 75 2.63 13.55 -1.37
C ILE A 75 3.38 13.85 -2.68
N PRO A 76 4.72 13.83 -2.68
CA PRO A 76 5.48 14.00 -3.91
C PRO A 76 5.24 12.81 -4.85
N SER A 77 5.10 13.12 -6.13
CA SER A 77 4.91 12.18 -7.23
C SER A 77 5.80 12.59 -8.41
N ARG A 78 5.92 11.74 -9.42
CA ARG A 78 6.70 12.04 -10.63
C ARG A 78 6.23 13.31 -11.34
N ASP A 79 4.93 13.57 -11.31
CA ASP A 79 4.30 14.68 -12.06
C ASP A 79 4.00 15.91 -11.18
N GLY A 80 4.53 15.95 -9.94
CA GLY A 80 4.30 17.04 -8.98
C GLY A 80 3.78 16.53 -7.63
N HIS A 81 2.79 17.21 -7.04
CA HIS A 81 2.15 16.77 -5.80
C HIS A 81 0.84 16.03 -6.10
N CYS A 82 0.61 14.90 -5.43
CA CYS A 82 -0.59 14.11 -5.59
C CYS A 82 -1.49 14.23 -4.34
N PRO A 83 -2.77 14.65 -4.50
CA PRO A 83 -3.73 14.64 -3.41
C PRO A 83 -4.11 13.21 -3.05
N VAL A 84 -4.00 12.88 -1.77
CA VAL A 84 -4.31 11.56 -1.19
C VAL A 84 -5.00 11.73 0.16
N TYR A 85 -5.47 10.63 0.74
CA TYR A 85 -5.90 10.60 2.15
C TYR A 85 -4.90 9.77 2.94
N ARG A 86 -4.40 10.32 4.04
CA ARG A 86 -3.49 9.67 4.97
C ARG A 86 -4.23 9.44 6.29
N CYS A 87 -4.03 8.29 6.92
CA CYS A 87 -4.53 8.06 8.26
C CYS A 87 -3.74 8.89 9.26
N GLU A 88 -4.45 9.69 10.04
CA GLU A 88 -3.90 10.57 11.06
C GLU A 88 -4.84 10.57 12.26
N ASP A 89 -4.32 10.87 13.45
CA ASP A 89 -5.17 11.11 14.61
C ASP A 89 -6.17 12.23 14.31
N PRO A 90 -7.44 12.06 14.72
CA PRO A 90 -8.44 13.10 14.53
C PRO A 90 -8.02 14.35 15.31
N PRO A 91 -8.22 15.56 14.76
CA PRO A 91 -7.97 16.78 15.50
C PRO A 91 -8.83 16.82 16.78
N ASP A 92 -8.27 17.37 17.86
CA ASP A 92 -8.86 17.38 19.21
C ASP A 92 -10.29 17.98 19.26
N ASP A 93 -10.65 18.77 18.26
CA ASP A 93 -11.87 19.54 18.12
C ASP A 93 -12.98 18.84 17.30
N ILE A 94 -12.81 17.58 16.88
CA ILE A 94 -13.92 16.79 16.31
C ILE A 94 -14.81 16.24 17.44
N PRO A 95 -16.08 16.67 17.56
CA PRO A 95 -17.00 16.12 18.55
C PRO A 95 -17.29 14.63 18.28
N ASN A 96 -17.24 13.84 19.35
CA ASN A 96 -17.45 12.39 19.39
C ASN A 96 -18.89 11.98 19.01
#